data_AF-A0A534LAD3-F1
#
_entry.id   AF-A0A534LAD3-F1
#
_cell.length_a   1.000
_cell.length_b   1.000
_cell.length_c   1.000
_cell.angle_alpha   90.00
_cell.angle_beta   90.00
_cell.angle_gamma   90.00
#
_symmetry.space_group_name_H-M   'P 1'
#
loop_
_entity.id
_entity.type
_entity.pdbx_description
1 polymer ?
#
loop_
_entity_poly.entity_id
_entity_poly.type
_entity_poly.pdbx_seq_one_letter_code
_entity_poly.pdbx_strand_id
1 'polypeptide(L)'
;MTYLGANASSNNTKTGSWFVVNQTLGDSIYGYAFSVTDHRSNWTYAGPDLGPLTASGWTFYGFFLYVTGLSQVTILAVVTYFAILFLWWYTTRQREARTKALARSTEKAKETSTEDPKERAKPPLTFGGKAAKATAFTCTNCGADVEETDAKCPKCGAVFED
;
A
#
# COMPACT_ATOMS: atom_id res chain seq x y z
N MET A 1 -32.98 -15.76 0.74
CA MET A 1 -33.08 -17.22 0.96
C MET A 1 -34.04 -17.44 2.10
N THR A 2 -35.15 -18.10 1.85
CA THR A 2 -36.12 -18.46 2.89
C THR A 2 -35.74 -19.85 3.41
N TYR A 3 -35.51 -19.98 4.71
CA TYR A 3 -35.19 -21.27 5.32
C TYR A 3 -36.46 -22.11 5.46
N LEU A 4 -36.49 -23.28 4.83
CA LEU A 4 -37.53 -24.27 5.04
C LEU A 4 -37.03 -25.26 6.10
N GLY A 5 -37.59 -25.18 7.31
CA GLY A 5 -37.29 -26.13 8.38
C GLY A 5 -38.15 -27.38 8.24
N ALA A 6 -37.55 -28.57 8.32
CA ALA A 6 -38.27 -29.84 8.36
C ALA A 6 -37.72 -30.74 9.47
N ASN A 7 -38.64 -31.33 10.24
CA ASN A 7 -38.32 -32.33 11.24
C ASN A 7 -38.23 -33.71 10.59
N ALA A 8 -37.03 -34.26 10.49
CA ALA A 8 -36.84 -35.62 10.03
C ALA A 8 -35.63 -36.27 10.69
N SER A 9 -35.84 -37.25 11.57
CA SER A 9 -34.79 -38.18 11.98
C SER A 9 -35.32 -39.61 11.97
N SER A 10 -34.53 -40.54 11.42
CA SER A 10 -34.68 -41.96 11.70
C SER A 10 -33.48 -42.40 12.54
N ASN A 11 -33.72 -42.81 13.78
CA ASN A 11 -32.68 -43.22 14.71
C ASN A 11 -32.24 -44.67 14.40
N ASN A 12 -31.18 -44.83 13.61
CA ASN A 12 -30.43 -46.09 13.59
C ASN A 12 -28.94 -45.81 13.87
N THR A 13 -28.60 -45.78 15.15
CA THR A 13 -27.28 -45.38 15.63
C THR A 13 -26.18 -46.44 15.45
N LYS A 14 -26.48 -47.62 14.88
CA LYS A 14 -25.48 -48.65 14.60
C LYS A 14 -24.84 -48.54 13.22
N THR A 15 -25.45 -47.81 12.29
CA THR A 15 -25.00 -47.67 10.89
C THR A 15 -24.98 -46.22 10.38
N GLY A 16 -25.20 -45.25 11.27
CA GLY A 16 -25.29 -43.82 10.94
C GLY A 16 -26.74 -43.33 10.92
N SER A 17 -26.94 -42.07 11.28
CA SER A 17 -28.27 -41.45 11.26
C SER A 17 -28.53 -40.82 9.90
N TRP A 18 -29.68 -41.14 9.30
CA TRP A 18 -30.15 -40.53 8.06
C TRP A 18 -31.20 -39.46 8.38
N PHE A 19 -31.05 -38.31 7.74
CA PHE A 19 -31.99 -37.19 7.83
C PHE A 19 -32.60 -37.00 6.44
N VAL A 20 -33.92 -37.16 6.31
CA VAL A 20 -34.63 -37.15 5.02
C VAL A 20 -35.78 -36.16 5.08
N VAL A 21 -35.71 -35.10 4.27
CA VAL A 21 -36.77 -34.10 4.17
C VAL A 21 -37.56 -34.32 2.90
N ASN A 22 -38.87 -34.57 3.03
CA ASN A 22 -39.79 -34.62 1.89
C ASN A 22 -40.38 -33.22 1.68
N GLN A 23 -39.97 -32.55 0.61
CA GLN A 23 -40.42 -31.21 0.27
C GLN A 23 -40.84 -31.15 -1.20
N THR A 24 -41.98 -30.51 -1.50
CA THR A 24 -42.34 -30.18 -2.88
C THR A 24 -41.44 -29.05 -3.37
N LEU A 25 -40.71 -29.30 -4.45
CA LEU A 25 -39.78 -28.35 -5.05
C LEU A 25 -40.50 -27.54 -6.13
N GLY A 26 -40.46 -26.21 -6.04
CA GLY A 26 -40.79 -25.29 -7.12
C GLY A 26 -39.57 -24.91 -7.97
N ASP A 27 -39.78 -24.11 -9.02
CA ASP A 27 -38.77 -23.66 -10.00
C ASP A 27 -37.69 -22.77 -9.36
N SER A 28 -36.64 -23.37 -8.77
CA SER A 28 -35.63 -22.65 -7.99
C SER A 28 -34.29 -23.39 -7.87
N ILE A 29 -33.26 -22.64 -7.49
CA ILE A 29 -31.94 -23.16 -7.13
C ILE A 29 -31.95 -23.37 -5.62
N TYR A 30 -31.93 -24.62 -5.18
CA TYR A 30 -31.91 -24.96 -3.75
C TYR A 30 -30.47 -25.03 -3.25
N GLY A 31 -30.28 -24.60 -2.02
CA GLY A 31 -29.05 -24.80 -1.27
C GLY A 31 -29.39 -25.49 0.04
N TYR A 32 -28.53 -26.41 0.46
CA TYR A 32 -28.68 -27.12 1.72
C TYR A 32 -27.38 -27.03 2.51
N ALA A 33 -27.51 -26.94 3.83
CA ALA A 33 -26.40 -27.00 4.75
C ALA A 33 -26.85 -27.84 5.94
N PHE A 34 -25.89 -28.51 6.58
CA PHE A 34 -26.20 -29.38 7.70
C PHE A 34 -25.35 -28.98 8.90
N SER A 35 -26.01 -28.85 10.05
CA SER A 35 -25.35 -28.58 11.31
C SER A 35 -25.90 -29.49 12.40
N VAL A 36 -25.02 -30.09 13.19
CA VAL A 36 -25.41 -30.91 14.34
C VAL A 36 -24.68 -30.42 15.57
N THR A 37 -25.42 -30.39 16.67
CA THR A 37 -24.86 -30.21 18.01
C THR A 37 -25.05 -31.51 18.78
N ASP A 38 -23.95 -32.12 19.21
CA ASP A 38 -24.00 -33.30 20.09
C ASP A 38 -24.48 -32.89 21.51
N HIS A 39 -24.92 -33.87 22.31
CA HIS A 39 -25.27 -33.70 23.71
C HIS A 39 -24.15 -33.09 24.57
N ARG A 40 -22.90 -33.16 24.11
CA ARG A 40 -21.74 -32.51 24.73
C ARG A 40 -21.52 -31.05 24.29
N SER A 41 -22.47 -30.46 23.57
CA SER A 41 -22.37 -29.12 22.97
C SER A 41 -21.28 -28.95 21.91
N ASN A 42 -20.74 -30.05 21.39
CA ASN A 42 -19.84 -30.01 20.24
C ASN A 42 -20.66 -29.75 18.98
N TRP A 43 -20.32 -28.67 18.26
CA TRP A 43 -20.97 -28.31 17.01
C TRP A 43 -20.16 -28.79 15.82
N THR A 44 -20.82 -29.39 14.84
CA THR A 44 -20.24 -29.78 13.56
C THR A 44 -21.09 -29.22 12.43
N TYR A 45 -20.41 -28.74 11.39
CA TYR A 45 -21.05 -28.10 10.23
C TYR A 45 -20.51 -28.69 8.95
N ALA A 46 -21.43 -29.12 8.09
CA ALA A 46 -21.16 -29.34 6.68
C ALA A 46 -21.49 -28.06 5.93
N GLY A 47 -20.53 -27.58 5.14
CA GLY A 47 -20.66 -26.38 4.32
C GLY A 47 -21.91 -26.41 3.43
N PRO A 48 -22.38 -25.23 2.98
CA PRO A 48 -23.51 -25.17 2.09
C PRO A 48 -23.14 -25.83 0.76
N ASP A 49 -24.02 -26.66 0.26
CA ASP A 49 -23.93 -27.25 -1.06
C ASP A 49 -25.19 -26.91 -1.87
N LEU A 50 -25.09 -26.95 -3.19
CA LEU A 50 -26.14 -26.57 -4.11
C LEU A 50 -26.83 -27.80 -4.68
N GLY A 51 -28.15 -27.84 -4.51
CA GLY A 51 -28.99 -28.88 -5.07
C GLY A 51 -30.26 -29.09 -4.24
N PRO A 52 -31.27 -29.75 -4.83
CA PRO A 52 -31.43 -30.07 -6.25
C PRO A 52 -31.69 -28.82 -7.12
N LEU A 53 -31.35 -28.89 -8.41
CA LEU A 53 -31.58 -27.82 -9.39
C LEU A 53 -32.86 -28.11 -10.17
N THR A 54 -33.93 -27.38 -9.86
CA THR A 54 -35.21 -27.48 -10.60
C THR A 54 -35.56 -26.20 -11.34
N ALA A 55 -34.70 -25.17 -11.20
CA ALA A 55 -34.82 -23.89 -11.88
C ALA A 55 -34.77 -24.03 -13.42
N SER A 56 -35.52 -23.19 -14.12
CA SER A 56 -35.39 -22.99 -15.56
C SER A 56 -33.97 -22.55 -15.93
N GLY A 57 -33.53 -22.87 -17.15
CA GLY A 57 -32.19 -22.53 -17.62
C GLY A 57 -31.87 -21.02 -17.49
N TRP A 58 -32.83 -20.14 -17.78
CA TRP A 58 -32.66 -18.70 -17.61
C TRP A 58 -32.45 -18.29 -16.16
N THR A 59 -33.23 -18.84 -15.22
CA THR A 59 -33.06 -18.59 -13.79
C THR A 59 -31.69 -19.08 -13.30
N PHE A 60 -31.25 -20.25 -13.76
CA PHE A 60 -29.93 -20.80 -13.47
C PHE A 60 -28.80 -19.88 -13.96
N TYR A 61 -28.77 -19.58 -15.25
CA TYR A 61 -27.74 -18.73 -15.84
C TYR A 61 -27.78 -17.31 -15.28
N GLY A 62 -28.98 -16.75 -15.06
CA GLY A 62 -29.15 -15.42 -14.47
C GLY A 62 -28.58 -15.33 -13.06
N PHE A 63 -28.82 -16.34 -12.21
CA PHE A 63 -28.24 -16.40 -10.86
C PHE A 63 -26.71 -16.42 -10.91
N PHE A 64 -26.12 -17.30 -11.73
CA PHE A 64 -24.66 -17.40 -11.80
C PHE A 64 -24.03 -16.17 -12.47
N LEU A 65 -24.63 -15.61 -13.53
CA LEU A 65 -24.16 -14.34 -14.12
C LEU A 65 -24.17 -13.20 -13.11
N TYR A 66 -25.19 -13.13 -12.25
CA TYR A 66 -25.24 -12.13 -11.18
C TYR A 66 -24.14 -12.38 -10.13
N VAL A 67 -24.04 -13.61 -9.61
CA VAL A 67 -23.10 -13.95 -8.54
C VAL A 67 -21.65 -13.83 -9.00
N THR A 68 -21.30 -14.36 -10.17
CA THR A 68 -19.91 -14.43 -10.65
C THR A 68 -19.54 -13.26 -11.55
N GLY A 69 -20.44 -12.86 -12.44
CA GLY A 69 -20.17 -11.87 -13.48
C GLY A 69 -20.37 -10.42 -13.03
N LEU A 70 -21.43 -10.14 -12.26
CA LEU A 70 -21.83 -8.77 -11.93
C LEU A 70 -21.35 -8.27 -10.57
N SER A 71 -20.86 -9.12 -9.67
CA SER A 71 -20.59 -8.69 -8.29
C SER A 71 -19.11 -8.48 -7.92
N GLN A 72 -18.17 -9.24 -8.47
CA GLN A 72 -16.76 -9.13 -8.04
C GLN A 72 -15.83 -8.64 -9.15
N VAL A 73 -15.90 -9.26 -10.33
CA VAL A 73 -15.02 -8.91 -11.45
C VAL A 73 -15.37 -7.53 -12.01
N THR A 74 -16.65 -7.24 -12.17
CA THR A 74 -17.15 -5.92 -12.58
C THR A 74 -16.84 -4.83 -11.57
N ILE A 75 -17.02 -5.08 -10.27
CA ILE A 75 -16.66 -4.08 -9.24
C ILE A 75 -15.16 -3.80 -9.31
N LEU A 76 -14.32 -4.82 -9.41
CA LEU A 76 -12.86 -4.63 -9.56
C LEU A 76 -12.52 -3.87 -10.84
N ALA A 77 -13.15 -4.19 -11.98
CA ALA A 77 -12.94 -3.51 -13.24
C ALA A 77 -13.36 -2.03 -13.18
N VAL A 78 -14.49 -1.73 -12.55
CA VAL A 78 -14.98 -0.36 -12.36
C VAL A 78 -14.07 0.43 -11.43
N VAL A 79 -13.67 -0.15 -10.30
CA VAL A 79 -12.75 0.50 -9.34
C VAL A 79 -11.39 0.75 -9.99
N THR A 80 -10.84 -0.23 -10.71
CA THR A 80 -9.55 -0.06 -11.41
C THR A 80 -9.64 0.97 -12.52
N TYR A 81 -10.72 1.00 -13.30
CA TYR A 81 -10.99 2.04 -14.30
C TYR A 81 -10.96 3.45 -13.68
N PHE A 82 -11.72 3.67 -12.60
CA PHE A 82 -11.74 4.97 -11.92
C PHE A 82 -10.42 5.29 -11.22
N ALA A 83 -9.70 4.30 -10.69
CA ALA A 83 -8.37 4.50 -10.11
C ALA A 83 -7.36 4.97 -11.17
N ILE A 84 -7.40 4.40 -12.38
CA ILE A 84 -6.55 4.82 -13.51
C ILE A 84 -6.89 6.26 -13.92
N LEU A 85 -8.17 6.60 -14.04
CA LEU A 85 -8.58 7.98 -14.34
C LEU A 85 -8.14 8.96 -13.26
N PHE A 86 -8.28 8.57 -11.99
CA PHE A 86 -7.81 9.37 -10.86
C PHE A 86 -6.30 9.56 -10.89
N LEU A 87 -5.53 8.49 -11.13
CA LEU A 87 -4.07 8.59 -11.29
C LEU A 87 -3.68 9.47 -12.47
N TRP A 88 -4.36 9.35 -13.61
CA TRP A 88 -4.10 10.18 -14.78
C TRP A 88 -4.38 11.67 -14.48
N TRP A 89 -5.52 11.97 -13.87
CA TRP A 89 -5.85 13.33 -13.44
C TRP A 89 -4.90 13.86 -12.35
N TYR A 90 -4.52 13.01 -11.40
CA TYR A 90 -3.60 13.39 -10.33
C TYR A 90 -2.19 13.65 -10.86
N THR A 91 -1.69 12.80 -11.77
CA THR A 91 -0.36 12.96 -12.37
C THR A 91 -0.28 14.16 -13.30
N THR A 92 -1.33 14.46 -14.07
CA THR A 92 -1.42 15.71 -14.85
C THR A 92 -1.38 16.93 -13.93
N ARG A 93 -2.16 16.93 -12.83
CA ARG A 93 -2.12 18.00 -11.82
C ARG A 93 -0.77 18.16 -11.13
N GLN A 94 -0.08 17.06 -10.82
CA GLN A 94 1.27 17.09 -10.21
C GLN A 94 2.32 17.67 -11.18
N ARG A 95 2.21 17.39 -12.48
CA ARG A 95 3.08 17.98 -13.50
C ARG A 95 2.93 19.49 -13.56
N GLU A 96 1.70 20.01 -13.51
CA GLU A 96 1.43 21.45 -13.47
C GLU A 96 1.99 22.14 -12.23
N ALA A 97 1.95 21.48 -11.07
CA ALA A 97 2.53 22.04 -9.84
C ALA A 97 4.07 22.12 -9.92
N ARG A 98 4.71 21.11 -10.50
CA ARG A 98 6.17 21.06 -10.67
C ARG A 98 6.67 22.09 -11.67
N THR A 99 6.00 22.28 -12.81
CA THR A 99 6.39 23.29 -13.80
C THR A 99 6.28 24.71 -13.23
N LYS A 100 5.23 25.01 -12.45
CA LYS A 100 5.06 26.30 -11.77
C LYS A 100 6.14 26.55 -10.71
N ALA A 101 6.54 25.53 -9.96
CA ALA A 101 7.61 25.64 -8.97
C ALA A 101 8.97 25.92 -9.63
N LEU A 102 9.27 25.23 -10.73
CA LEU A 102 10.50 25.45 -11.52
C LEU A 102 10.52 26.85 -12.12
N ALA A 103 9.42 27.31 -12.73
CA ALA A 103 9.31 28.68 -13.27
C ALA A 103 9.58 29.77 -12.21
N ARG A 104 8.99 29.62 -11.02
CA ARG A 104 9.24 30.55 -9.89
C ARG A 104 10.68 30.52 -9.41
N SER A 105 11.34 29.37 -9.43
CA SER A 105 12.76 29.26 -9.05
C SER A 105 13.69 29.91 -10.09
N THR A 106 13.36 29.80 -11.39
CA THR A 106 14.12 30.45 -12.45
C THR A 106 13.96 31.97 -12.48
N GLU A 107 12.77 32.49 -12.15
CA GLU A 107 12.55 33.94 -12.01
C GLU A 107 13.34 34.49 -10.81
N LYS A 108 13.25 33.84 -9.64
CA LYS A 108 14.05 34.23 -8.47
C LYS A 108 15.55 34.19 -8.77
N ALA A 109 16.05 33.20 -9.49
CA ALA A 109 17.46 33.14 -9.87
C ALA A 109 17.89 34.26 -10.83
N LYS A 110 16.99 34.68 -11.75
CA LYS A 110 17.25 35.81 -12.65
C LYS A 110 17.27 37.14 -11.90
N GLU A 111 16.31 37.38 -11.00
CA GLU A 111 16.26 38.59 -10.18
C GLU A 111 17.53 38.75 -9.33
N THR A 112 17.96 37.69 -8.64
CA THR A 112 19.21 37.72 -7.84
C THR A 112 20.48 37.91 -8.70
N SER A 113 20.41 37.63 -10.01
CA SER A 113 21.54 37.80 -10.94
C SER A 113 21.58 39.15 -11.65
N THR A 114 20.56 40.01 -11.49
CA THR A 114 20.51 41.34 -12.12
C THR A 114 20.90 42.49 -11.18
N GLU A 115 21.20 42.21 -9.90
CA GLU A 115 21.81 43.20 -9.00
C GLU A 115 23.34 43.22 -9.23
N ASP A 116 23.83 44.34 -9.76
CA ASP A 116 25.21 44.58 -10.19
C ASP A 116 26.25 44.33 -9.07
N PRO A 117 27.36 43.64 -9.36
CA PRO A 117 28.46 43.41 -8.44
C PRO A 117 29.41 44.62 -8.41
N LYS A 118 29.03 45.72 -7.74
CA LYS A 118 30.02 46.73 -7.33
C LYS A 118 29.55 47.56 -6.14
N GLU A 119 30.47 47.65 -5.18
CA GLU A 119 30.52 48.65 -4.11
C GLU A 119 29.79 48.32 -2.80
N ARG A 120 30.50 47.59 -1.92
CA ARG A 120 30.67 47.97 -0.50
C ARG A 120 31.96 47.36 0.05
N ALA A 121 33.05 48.11 -0.10
CA ALA A 121 34.28 47.89 0.63
C ALA A 121 34.30 48.77 1.89
N LYS A 122 34.09 48.18 3.08
CA LYS A 122 34.85 48.35 4.35
C LYS A 122 34.08 47.79 5.57
N PRO A 123 34.78 47.40 6.65
CA PRO A 123 34.72 46.04 7.18
C PRO A 123 33.88 45.92 8.46
N PRO A 124 33.36 44.73 8.82
CA PRO A 124 32.93 44.45 10.17
C PRO A 124 34.10 43.94 11.03
N LEU A 125 34.15 44.48 12.24
CA LEU A 125 35.02 44.09 13.33
C LEU A 125 34.75 42.63 13.76
N THR A 126 35.83 41.84 13.79
CA THR A 126 36.18 40.83 14.80
C THR A 126 35.16 39.75 15.19
N PHE A 127 35.34 38.55 14.60
CA PHE A 127 35.73 37.35 15.35
C PHE A 127 36.66 36.52 14.43
N GLY A 128 37.97 36.53 14.72
CA GLY A 128 39.00 35.93 13.87
C GLY A 128 38.88 34.39 13.78
N GLY A 129 39.36 33.73 12.72
CA GLY A 129 40.11 34.24 11.57
C GLY A 129 40.44 33.14 10.56
N LYS A 130 40.79 33.63 9.36
CA LYS A 130 41.59 32.98 8.30
C LYS A 130 41.03 31.73 7.64
N ALA A 131 40.12 31.95 6.69
CA ALA A 131 40.18 31.24 5.42
C ALA A 131 41.12 32.02 4.49
N ALA A 132 42.41 31.65 4.43
CA ALA A 132 43.27 32.02 3.31
C ALA A 132 44.56 31.19 3.32
N LYS A 133 44.64 30.28 2.33
CA LYS A 133 45.80 29.47 1.91
C LYS A 133 46.20 28.32 2.83
N ALA A 134 45.78 27.11 2.46
CA ALA A 134 46.68 25.98 2.23
C ALA A 134 45.81 24.78 1.85
N THR A 135 46.29 23.96 0.94
CA THR A 135 45.81 22.59 0.70
C THR A 135 45.63 21.89 2.05
N ALA A 136 44.39 21.53 2.40
CA ALA A 136 44.10 20.83 3.65
C ALA A 136 44.72 19.42 3.59
N PHE A 137 45.90 19.26 4.19
CA PHE A 137 46.48 17.96 4.44
C PHE A 137 45.80 17.41 5.69
N THR A 138 45.10 16.28 5.55
CA THR A 138 44.40 15.65 6.67
C THR A 138 45.31 14.66 7.37
N CYS A 139 45.37 14.70 8.69
CA CYS A 139 46.13 13.73 9.49
C CYS A 139 45.60 12.32 9.23
N THR A 140 46.47 11.41 8.79
CA THR A 140 46.09 10.01 8.48
C THR A 140 45.70 9.19 9.72
N ASN A 141 46.03 9.66 10.92
CA ASN A 141 45.74 8.96 12.16
C ASN A 141 44.38 9.36 12.75
N CYS A 142 44.01 10.65 12.71
CA CYS A 142 42.78 11.13 13.35
C CYS A 142 41.82 11.90 12.43
N GLY A 143 42.19 12.15 11.18
CA GLY A 143 41.37 12.83 10.18
C GLY A 143 41.21 14.35 10.41
N ALA A 144 41.99 14.94 11.32
CA ALA A 144 41.98 16.39 11.54
C ALA A 144 42.74 17.13 10.44
N ASP A 145 42.29 18.35 10.13
CA ASP A 145 43.01 19.26 9.22
C ASP A 145 44.34 19.71 9.85
N VAL A 146 45.42 19.62 9.10
CA VAL A 146 46.77 19.96 9.52
C VAL A 146 47.40 20.91 8.48
N GLU A 147 48.22 21.85 8.95
CA GLU A 147 48.99 22.71 8.04
C GLU A 147 50.30 22.00 7.65
N GLU A 148 50.82 22.26 6.45
CA GLU A 148 52.04 21.60 5.91
C GLU A 148 53.30 21.89 6.76
N THR A 149 53.26 22.95 7.57
CA THR A 149 54.34 23.33 8.47
C THR A 149 54.29 22.62 9.84
N ASP A 150 53.27 21.82 10.10
CA ASP A 150 53.10 21.14 11.38
C ASP A 150 53.84 19.80 11.40
N ALA A 151 54.96 19.73 12.14
CA ALA A 151 55.69 18.47 12.38
C ALA A 151 54.90 17.46 13.24
N LYS A 152 53.82 17.91 13.91
CA LYS A 152 52.97 17.09 14.77
C LYS A 152 51.51 17.51 14.68
N CYS A 153 50.60 16.56 14.68
CA CYS A 153 49.18 16.85 14.64
C CYS A 153 48.70 17.52 15.95
N PRO A 154 48.06 18.71 15.89
CA PRO A 154 47.59 19.43 17.08
C PRO A 154 46.41 18.74 17.79
N LYS A 155 45.75 17.78 17.13
CA LYS A 155 44.59 17.07 17.67
C LYS A 155 44.91 15.74 18.34
N CYS A 156 45.86 14.97 17.81
CA CYS A 156 46.19 13.63 18.34
C CYS A 156 47.66 13.45 18.73
N GLY A 157 48.52 14.44 18.48
CA GLY A 157 49.93 14.38 18.83
C GLY A 157 50.77 13.43 17.98
N ALA A 158 50.21 12.85 16.91
CA ALA A 158 50.97 12.04 15.96
C ALA A 158 52.08 12.90 15.33
N VAL A 159 53.31 12.39 15.35
CA VAL A 159 54.47 13.02 14.70
C VAL A 159 54.47 12.61 13.24
N PHE A 160 54.59 13.58 12.33
CA PHE A 160 54.80 13.28 10.92
C PHE A 160 56.31 13.15 10.73
N GLU A 161 56.75 11.96 10.30
CA GLU A 161 58.12 11.78 9.83
C GLU A 161 58.23 12.46 8.45
N ASP A 162 59.32 13.21 8.22
CA ASP A 162 59.56 13.96 6.98
C ASP A 162 59.43 13.10 5.69
#